data_AF-A0A6A6ENE2-F1
#
_entry.id   AF-A0A6A6ENE2-F1
#
_cell.length_a   1.000
_cell.length_b   1.000
_cell.length_c   1.000
_cell.angle_alpha   90.00
_cell.angle_beta   90.00
_cell.angle_gamma   90.00
#
_symmetry.space_group_name_H-M   'P 1'
#
loop_
_entity.id
_entity.type
_entity.pdbx_description
1 polymer ?
#
loop_
_entity_poly.entity_id
_entity_poly.type
_entity_poly.pdbx_seq_one_letter_code
_entity_poly.pdbx_strand_id
1 'polypeptide(L)'
;MASASHAEASLAYREVLSQKDPELDLITRFYLLLSISEHLVRTSTPTTANQYQDFETRIAEAFASMQDFSTWNEGSRPPPAEMKLFSLLRATSIDLFSHVLDSTALSLEDFGWGIFALSSGYRPSSSLSTPSSSSPPSPSSAGIPESFGNHKSRLRAALLSLPTLTSPPPSRNSSVPPANKINTLAKANREVHVCATMLLQAMRSDWERVRWWHLVAVVERWVRALGLDGKVDWSVVGAGVQLGRED
;
A
#
# COMPACT_ATOMS: atom_id res chain seq x y z
N MET A 1 27.95 -8.34 -16.94
CA MET A 1 27.12 -7.45 -17.79
C MET A 1 25.88 -6.92 -17.06
N ALA A 2 25.11 -7.73 -16.31
CA ALA A 2 23.93 -7.25 -15.56
C ALA A 2 24.21 -6.10 -14.54
N SER A 3 25.42 -6.04 -13.95
CA SER A 3 25.78 -4.99 -12.99
C SER A 3 26.00 -3.60 -13.61
N ALA A 4 26.26 -3.50 -14.93
CA ALA A 4 26.51 -2.21 -15.58
C ALA A 4 25.20 -1.48 -15.90
N SER A 5 24.24 -2.20 -16.52
CA SER A 5 22.89 -1.70 -16.81
C SER A 5 22.15 -1.20 -15.55
N HIS A 6 22.34 -1.86 -14.41
CA HIS A 6 21.73 -1.41 -13.14
C HIS A 6 22.33 -0.10 -12.60
N ALA A 7 23.64 0.10 -12.76
CA ALA A 7 24.32 1.31 -12.30
C ALA A 7 23.97 2.53 -13.17
N GLU A 8 23.81 2.32 -14.48
CA GLU A 8 23.41 3.35 -15.44
C GLU A 8 21.94 3.75 -15.28
N ALA A 9 21.03 2.80 -15.15
CA ALA A 9 19.62 3.08 -14.85
C ALA A 9 19.50 3.92 -13.55
N SER A 10 20.25 3.55 -12.51
CA SER A 10 20.30 4.31 -11.25
C SER A 10 20.81 5.75 -11.40
N LEU A 11 21.67 6.03 -12.39
CA LEU A 11 22.21 7.35 -12.68
C LEU A 11 21.18 8.22 -13.42
N ALA A 12 20.54 7.67 -14.45
CA ALA A 12 19.43 8.34 -15.15
C ALA A 12 18.28 8.68 -14.20
N TYR A 13 17.95 7.78 -13.26
CA TYR A 13 16.92 8.04 -12.25
C TYR A 13 17.30 9.16 -11.28
N ARG A 14 18.58 9.27 -10.90
CA ARG A 14 19.04 10.38 -10.05
C ARG A 14 18.86 11.72 -10.74
N GLU A 15 19.09 11.79 -12.04
CA GLU A 15 18.93 13.02 -12.81
C GLU A 15 17.46 13.43 -12.89
N VAL A 16 16.55 12.48 -13.20
CA VAL A 16 15.10 12.71 -13.21
C VAL A 16 14.60 13.19 -11.85
N LEU A 17 15.05 12.55 -10.75
CA LEU A 17 14.72 12.95 -9.38
C LEU A 17 15.32 14.31 -9.00
N SER A 18 16.45 14.72 -9.55
CA SER A 18 17.05 16.03 -9.23
C SER A 18 16.43 17.19 -10.00
N GLN A 19 15.96 16.96 -11.23
CA GLN A 19 15.53 18.04 -12.12
C GLN A 19 14.03 18.30 -12.06
N LYS A 20 13.19 17.26 -11.88
CA LYS A 20 11.74 17.37 -12.06
C LYS A 20 10.93 17.31 -10.77
N ASP A 21 11.53 16.92 -9.66
CA ASP A 21 10.78 16.56 -8.45
C ASP A 21 9.90 17.69 -7.89
N PRO A 22 10.36 18.94 -7.67
CA PRO A 22 9.57 19.95 -6.95
C PRO A 22 8.38 20.50 -7.75
N GLU A 23 8.38 20.42 -9.09
CA GLU A 23 7.36 21.05 -9.95
C GLU A 23 6.24 20.09 -10.38
N LEU A 24 6.45 18.77 -10.28
CA LEU A 24 5.43 17.79 -10.63
C LEU A 24 4.29 17.79 -9.62
N ASP A 25 3.06 17.72 -10.12
CA ASP A 25 1.91 17.47 -9.26
C ASP A 25 2.03 16.10 -8.58
N LEU A 26 1.37 15.98 -7.43
CA LEU A 26 1.52 14.82 -6.55
C LEU A 26 1.13 13.49 -7.21
N ILE A 27 0.14 13.50 -8.11
CA ILE A 27 -0.36 12.29 -8.78
C ILE A 27 0.64 11.88 -9.88
N THR A 28 1.11 12.82 -10.68
CA THR A 28 2.15 12.55 -11.69
C THR A 28 3.44 12.06 -11.05
N ARG A 29 3.88 12.69 -9.94
CA ARG A 29 5.04 12.24 -9.18
C ARG A 29 4.87 10.80 -8.68
N PHE A 30 3.71 10.45 -8.13
CA PHE A 30 3.41 9.09 -7.67
C PHE A 30 3.57 8.06 -8.80
N TYR A 31 2.95 8.29 -9.96
CA TYR A 31 3.04 7.34 -11.08
C TYR A 31 4.43 7.27 -11.71
N LEU A 32 5.16 8.38 -11.78
CA LEU A 32 6.56 8.38 -12.23
C LEU A 32 7.42 7.48 -11.33
N LEU A 33 7.36 7.70 -10.01
CA LEU A 33 8.13 6.93 -9.03
C LEU A 33 7.72 5.45 -9.02
N LEU A 34 6.42 5.16 -9.14
CA LEU A 34 5.90 3.80 -9.23
C LEU A 34 6.44 3.10 -10.48
N SER A 35 6.36 3.75 -11.64
CA SER A 35 6.79 3.18 -12.92
C SER A 35 8.30 2.88 -12.94
N ILE A 36 9.11 3.80 -12.39
CA ILE A 36 10.55 3.60 -12.21
C ILE A 36 10.83 2.41 -11.29
N SER A 37 10.12 2.33 -10.15
CA SER A 37 10.29 1.25 -9.17
C SER A 37 9.94 -0.12 -9.79
N GLU A 38 8.84 -0.18 -10.54
CA GLU A 38 8.44 -1.38 -11.29
C GLU A 38 9.51 -1.80 -12.30
N HIS A 39 10.03 -0.84 -13.08
CA HIS A 39 11.05 -1.11 -14.07
C HIS A 39 12.31 -1.69 -13.40
N LEU A 40 12.76 -1.07 -12.31
CA LEU A 40 13.92 -1.54 -11.55
C LEU A 40 13.75 -2.97 -11.04
N VAL A 41 12.56 -3.31 -10.52
CA VAL A 41 12.27 -4.69 -10.08
C VAL A 41 12.29 -5.66 -11.25
N ARG A 42 11.76 -5.26 -12.43
CA ARG A 42 11.76 -6.11 -13.63
C ARG A 42 13.17 -6.40 -14.13
N THR A 43 14.08 -5.42 -14.09
CA THR A 43 15.46 -5.58 -14.59
C THR A 43 16.39 -6.25 -13.58
N SER A 44 16.13 -6.12 -12.28
CA SER A 44 17.01 -6.64 -11.23
C SER A 44 16.84 -8.14 -10.94
N THR A 45 15.66 -8.72 -11.22
CA THR A 45 15.45 -10.16 -10.97
C THR A 45 15.98 -11.00 -12.15
N PRO A 46 17.00 -11.85 -11.95
CA PRO A 46 17.46 -12.77 -13.00
C PRO A 46 16.31 -13.72 -13.36
N THR A 47 16.15 -13.98 -14.66
CA THR A 47 15.10 -14.86 -15.24
C THR A 47 15.31 -16.35 -14.91
N THR A 48 15.78 -16.68 -13.71
CA THR A 48 16.06 -18.06 -13.30
C THR A 48 14.78 -18.79 -12.91
N ALA A 49 14.34 -19.67 -13.81
CA ALA A 49 13.57 -20.92 -13.67
C ALA A 49 12.22 -20.94 -12.93
N ASN A 50 11.88 -19.99 -12.04
CA ASN A 50 10.54 -19.89 -11.46
C ASN A 50 9.70 -18.86 -12.23
N GLN A 51 9.47 -19.15 -13.52
CA GLN A 51 8.66 -18.33 -14.43
C GLN A 51 7.19 -18.16 -13.99
N TYR A 52 6.76 -18.83 -12.92
CA TYR A 52 5.39 -18.80 -12.42
C TYR A 52 5.15 -17.79 -11.29
N GLN A 53 6.18 -17.11 -10.78
CA GLN A 53 5.95 -16.12 -9.74
C GLN A 53 5.40 -14.82 -10.36
N ASP A 54 4.18 -14.47 -9.96
CA ASP A 54 3.49 -13.28 -10.42
C ASP A 54 4.32 -12.02 -10.16
N PHE A 55 4.27 -11.07 -11.10
CA PHE A 55 5.01 -9.80 -11.00
C PHE A 55 4.64 -9.04 -9.72
N GLU A 56 3.36 -9.06 -9.33
CA GLU A 56 2.88 -8.41 -8.11
C GLU A 56 3.55 -8.96 -6.85
N THR A 57 3.86 -10.25 -6.82
CA THR A 57 4.54 -10.86 -5.68
C THR A 57 5.99 -10.38 -5.60
N ARG A 58 6.69 -10.32 -6.74
CA ARG A 58 8.09 -9.87 -6.80
C ARG A 58 8.25 -8.41 -6.39
N ILE A 59 7.35 -7.53 -6.84
CA ILE A 59 7.40 -6.13 -6.41
C ILE A 59 7.09 -6.00 -4.92
N ALA A 60 6.10 -6.74 -4.39
CA ALA A 60 5.81 -6.75 -2.97
C ALA A 60 7.03 -7.19 -2.13
N GLU A 61 7.74 -8.23 -2.57
CA GLU A 61 8.98 -8.72 -1.94
C GLU A 61 10.11 -7.69 -1.98
N ALA A 62 10.29 -7.00 -3.12
CA ALA A 62 11.29 -5.95 -3.25
C ALA A 62 11.03 -4.78 -2.27
N PHE A 63 9.79 -4.30 -2.20
CA PHE A 63 9.39 -3.26 -1.23
C PHE A 63 9.55 -3.73 0.22
N ALA A 64 9.17 -4.98 0.52
CA ALA A 64 9.34 -5.55 1.86
C ALA A 64 10.81 -5.61 2.26
N SER A 65 11.68 -6.05 1.35
CA SER A 65 13.13 -6.12 1.55
C SER A 65 13.73 -4.73 1.79
N MET A 66 13.32 -3.72 1.01
CA MET A 66 13.79 -2.34 1.16
C MET A 66 13.33 -1.70 2.47
N GLN A 67 12.10 -1.97 2.90
CA GLN A 67 11.59 -1.52 4.20
C GLN A 67 12.32 -2.20 5.37
N ASP A 68 12.58 -3.50 5.27
CA ASP A 68 13.32 -4.23 6.30
C ASP A 68 14.76 -3.69 6.38
N PHE A 69 15.38 -3.41 5.23
CA PHE A 69 16.69 -2.75 5.15
C PHE A 69 16.68 -1.33 5.72
N SER A 70 15.63 -0.53 5.52
CA SER A 70 15.58 0.83 6.08
C SER A 70 15.52 0.87 7.61
N THR A 71 15.08 -0.23 8.24
CA THR A 71 15.13 -0.38 9.70
C THR A 71 16.47 -0.88 10.23
N TRP A 72 17.36 -1.34 9.33
CA TRP A 72 18.66 -1.89 9.67
C TRP A 72 19.68 -0.76 9.87
N ASN A 73 19.92 -0.41 11.15
CA ASN A 73 20.87 0.63 11.57
C ASN A 73 22.33 0.11 11.54
N GLU A 74 22.86 -0.30 10.39
CA GLU A 74 24.30 -0.56 10.28
C GLU A 74 25.03 0.75 10.01
N GLY A 75 25.68 1.25 11.07
CA GLY A 75 26.45 2.49 11.04
C GLY A 75 27.40 2.54 9.84
N SER A 76 27.30 3.64 9.08
CA SER A 76 28.23 4.18 8.09
C SER A 76 28.02 3.89 6.59
N ARG A 77 27.16 2.95 6.17
CA ARG A 77 26.92 2.76 4.72
C ARG A 77 25.82 3.70 4.21
N PRO A 78 26.07 4.54 3.17
CA PRO A 78 25.01 5.30 2.55
C PRO A 78 23.98 4.34 1.95
N PRO A 79 22.68 4.65 2.08
CA PRO A 79 21.65 3.75 1.59
C PRO A 79 21.78 3.55 0.07
N PRO A 80 21.44 2.34 -0.43
CA PRO A 80 21.39 2.09 -1.86
C PRO A 80 20.49 3.13 -2.57
N ALA A 81 20.81 3.49 -3.81
CA ALA A 81 20.05 4.51 -4.55
C ALA A 81 18.58 4.11 -4.68
N GLU A 82 18.33 2.81 -4.80
CA GLU A 82 17.02 2.19 -4.86
C GLU A 82 16.23 2.46 -3.58
N MET A 83 16.87 2.35 -2.41
CA MET A 83 16.22 2.64 -1.13
C MET A 83 15.69 4.07 -1.08
N LYS A 84 16.43 5.04 -1.64
CA LYS A 84 15.96 6.44 -1.73
C LYS A 84 14.72 6.54 -2.62
N LEU A 85 14.70 5.85 -3.76
CA LEU A 85 13.54 5.80 -4.66
C LEU A 85 12.31 5.20 -3.97
N PHE A 86 12.43 4.01 -3.36
CA PHE A 86 11.33 3.36 -2.65
C PHE A 86 10.82 4.21 -1.47
N SER A 87 11.72 4.89 -0.77
CA SER A 87 11.37 5.83 0.30
C SER A 87 10.63 7.06 -0.22
N LEU A 88 11.06 7.63 -1.36
CA LEU A 88 10.36 8.76 -1.99
C LEU A 88 8.96 8.37 -2.46
N LEU A 89 8.83 7.21 -3.10
CA LEU A 89 7.55 6.67 -3.53
C LEU A 89 6.63 6.46 -2.32
N ARG A 90 7.14 5.89 -1.22
CA ARG A 90 6.37 5.76 0.01
C ARG A 90 5.90 7.10 0.55
N ALA A 91 6.79 8.09 0.70
CA ALA A 91 6.45 9.40 1.21
C ALA A 91 5.34 10.05 0.36
N THR A 92 5.53 10.02 -0.97
CA THR A 92 4.55 10.48 -1.95
C THR A 92 3.22 9.74 -1.84
N SER A 93 3.25 8.43 -1.55
CA SER A 93 2.04 7.62 -1.33
C SER A 93 1.32 8.04 -0.05
N ILE A 94 2.02 8.36 1.04
CA ILE A 94 1.40 8.85 2.29
C ILE A 94 0.74 10.21 2.06
N ASP A 95 1.41 11.10 1.34
CA ASP A 95 0.87 12.43 1.01
C ASP A 95 -0.37 12.30 0.13
N LEU A 96 -0.32 11.47 -0.92
CA LEU A 96 -1.44 11.24 -1.82
C LEU A 96 -2.60 10.52 -1.13
N PHE A 97 -2.30 9.55 -0.27
CA PHE A 97 -3.29 8.90 0.59
C PHE A 97 -4.03 9.92 1.48
N SER A 98 -3.29 10.86 2.08
CA SER A 98 -3.87 11.92 2.91
C SER A 98 -4.73 12.87 2.09
N HIS A 99 -4.25 13.28 0.91
CA HIS A 99 -5.00 14.12 -0.02
C HIS A 99 -6.33 13.46 -0.45
N VAL A 100 -6.31 12.17 -0.76
CA VAL A 100 -7.52 11.40 -1.11
C VAL A 100 -8.49 11.36 0.07
N LEU A 101 -8.01 11.12 1.29
CA LEU A 101 -8.86 11.10 2.48
C LEU A 101 -9.51 12.46 2.77
N ASP A 102 -8.78 13.56 2.58
CA ASP A 102 -9.28 14.92 2.82
C ASP A 102 -10.33 15.36 1.80
N SER A 103 -10.30 14.78 0.58
CA SER A 103 -11.32 15.05 -0.44
C SER A 103 -12.71 14.51 -0.07
N THR A 104 -12.80 13.53 0.85
CA THR A 104 -14.03 12.80 1.20
C THR A 104 -14.80 12.20 0.01
N ALA A 105 -14.14 12.04 -1.14
CA ALA A 105 -14.77 11.60 -2.39
C ALA A 105 -14.98 10.08 -2.51
N LEU A 106 -14.35 9.30 -1.62
CA LEU A 106 -14.48 7.84 -1.62
C LEU A 106 -15.84 7.40 -1.10
N SER A 107 -16.41 6.37 -1.75
CA SER A 107 -17.55 5.67 -1.17
C SER A 107 -17.14 5.00 0.15
N LEU A 108 -18.10 4.79 1.06
CA LEU A 108 -17.84 4.12 2.33
C LEU A 108 -17.28 2.70 2.13
N GLU A 109 -17.73 2.02 1.07
CA GLU A 109 -17.25 0.69 0.69
C GLU A 109 -15.80 0.72 0.20
N ASP A 110 -15.44 1.64 -0.71
CA ASP A 110 -14.06 1.78 -1.20
C ASP A 110 -13.09 2.17 -0.09
N PHE A 111 -13.52 3.08 0.79
CA PHE A 111 -12.78 3.44 1.99
C PHE A 111 -12.56 2.21 2.88
N GLY A 112 -13.62 1.47 3.20
CA GLY A 112 -13.54 0.30 4.05
C GLY A 112 -12.65 -0.81 3.49
N TRP A 113 -12.79 -1.16 2.20
CA TRP A 113 -11.93 -2.16 1.55
C TRP A 113 -10.47 -1.71 1.45
N GLY A 114 -10.22 -0.44 1.16
CA GLY A 114 -8.86 0.12 1.14
C GLY A 114 -8.18 0.04 2.49
N ILE A 115 -8.87 0.41 3.57
CA ILE A 115 -8.34 0.28 4.94
C ILE A 115 -8.13 -1.18 5.34
N PHE A 116 -9.06 -2.09 4.96
CA PHE A 116 -8.89 -3.51 5.22
C PHE A 116 -7.66 -4.09 4.50
N ALA A 117 -7.45 -3.74 3.23
CA ALA A 117 -6.27 -4.14 2.47
C ALA A 117 -4.99 -3.59 3.11
N LEU A 118 -4.96 -2.30 3.46
CA LEU A 118 -3.82 -1.66 4.12
C LEU A 118 -3.46 -2.35 5.46
N SER A 119 -4.48 -2.68 6.26
CA SER A 119 -4.32 -3.41 7.53
C SER A 119 -3.78 -4.84 7.37
N SER A 120 -3.75 -5.38 6.15
CA SER A 120 -3.14 -6.68 5.86
C SER A 120 -1.64 -6.61 5.69
N GLY A 121 -1.11 -5.43 5.39
CA GLY A 121 0.32 -5.14 5.45
C GLY A 121 0.80 -4.66 6.83
N TYR A 122 -0.06 -4.60 7.86
CA TYR A 122 0.33 -4.06 9.15
C TYR A 122 1.12 -5.07 9.99
N ARG A 123 2.33 -4.67 10.40
CA ARG A 123 3.23 -5.48 11.23
C ARG A 123 2.93 -5.31 12.71
N PRO A 124 2.94 -6.38 13.53
CA PRO A 124 2.99 -6.26 14.98
C PRO A 124 4.19 -5.42 15.41
N SER A 125 4.04 -4.61 16.46
CA SER A 125 5.19 -3.93 17.08
C SER A 125 5.99 -5.01 17.77
N SER A 126 7.22 -5.22 17.34
CA SER A 126 8.18 -6.08 18.03
C SER A 126 8.78 -5.30 19.21
N SER A 127 7.95 -4.75 20.09
CA SER A 127 8.44 -4.16 21.34
C SER A 127 8.83 -5.31 22.27
N LEU A 128 10.13 -5.64 22.25
CA LEU A 128 10.90 -6.24 23.34
C LEU A 128 10.20 -7.37 24.13
N SER A 129 10.14 -8.55 23.52
CA SER A 129 10.43 -9.76 24.30
C SER A 129 11.96 -9.88 24.39
N THR A 130 12.62 -9.01 25.15
CA THR A 130 13.95 -9.34 25.67
C THR A 130 13.77 -10.66 26.42
N PRO A 131 14.47 -11.76 26.06
CA PRO A 131 14.44 -12.98 26.83
C PRO A 131 15.25 -12.76 28.12
N SER A 132 14.76 -11.92 29.04
CA SER A 132 15.29 -11.90 30.40
C SER A 132 14.71 -13.11 31.13
N SER A 133 15.51 -14.18 31.14
CA SER A 133 15.54 -15.27 32.12
C SER A 133 14.35 -15.38 33.10
N SER A 134 13.69 -16.55 33.06
CA SER A 134 13.04 -17.28 34.16
C SER A 134 11.53 -17.23 34.39
N SER A 135 10.73 -16.50 33.60
CA SER A 135 9.26 -16.63 33.69
C SER A 135 8.66 -17.29 32.44
N PRO A 136 7.70 -18.22 32.58
CA PRO A 136 7.02 -18.82 31.44
C PRO A 136 6.38 -17.70 30.60
N PRO A 137 6.57 -17.67 29.28
CA PRO A 137 6.00 -16.63 28.44
C PRO A 137 4.48 -16.71 28.51
N SER A 138 3.83 -15.67 29.06
CA SER A 138 2.40 -15.49 28.84
C SER A 138 2.16 -15.31 27.33
N PRO A 139 1.22 -16.04 26.72
CA PRO A 139 1.02 -16.08 25.26
C PRO A 139 0.49 -14.78 24.64
N SER A 140 0.42 -13.66 25.37
CA SER A 140 -0.23 -12.41 24.96
C SER A 140 0.72 -11.30 24.51
N SER A 141 2.05 -11.42 24.63
CA SER A 141 2.97 -10.28 24.50
C SER A 141 3.77 -10.16 23.19
N ALA A 142 3.50 -10.98 22.16
CA ALA A 142 4.16 -10.87 20.84
C ALA A 142 3.19 -10.46 19.71
N GLY A 143 2.01 -9.94 20.06
CA GLY A 143 0.89 -9.75 19.14
C GLY A 143 0.66 -8.29 18.73
N ILE A 144 0.08 -8.11 17.55
CA ILE A 144 -0.69 -6.91 17.18
C ILE A 144 -1.60 -6.57 18.37
N PRO A 145 -1.75 -5.29 18.80
CA PRO A 145 -2.65 -4.94 19.89
C PRO A 145 -3.99 -5.63 19.66
N GLU A 146 -4.51 -6.35 20.66
CA GLU A 146 -5.72 -7.18 20.51
C GLU A 146 -6.88 -6.36 19.91
N SER A 147 -6.93 -5.07 20.25
CA SER A 147 -7.82 -4.09 19.65
C SER A 147 -7.70 -3.99 18.13
N PHE A 148 -6.50 -3.91 17.55
CA PHE A 148 -6.31 -3.80 16.10
C PHE A 148 -6.78 -5.06 15.36
N GLY A 149 -6.45 -6.26 15.89
CA GLY A 149 -6.95 -7.52 15.34
C GLY A 149 -8.48 -7.61 15.37
N ASN A 150 -9.09 -7.20 16.49
CA ASN A 150 -10.54 -7.16 16.66
C ASN A 150 -11.23 -6.19 15.69
N HIS A 151 -10.70 -4.97 15.52
CA HIS A 151 -11.23 -4.01 14.55
C HIS A 151 -11.10 -4.52 13.11
N LYS A 152 -9.99 -5.17 12.74
CA LYS A 152 -9.80 -5.77 11.41
C LYS A 152 -10.82 -6.88 11.13
N SER A 153 -11.04 -7.77 12.10
CA SER A 153 -12.04 -8.84 11.97
C SER A 153 -13.46 -8.29 11.82
N ARG A 154 -13.84 -7.32 12.65
CA ARG A 154 -15.15 -6.64 12.57
C ARG A 154 -15.34 -5.89 11.26
N LEU A 155 -14.31 -5.18 10.79
CA LEU A 155 -14.35 -4.49 9.49
C LEU A 155 -14.63 -5.47 8.37
N ARG A 156 -13.93 -6.61 8.33
CA ARG A 156 -14.17 -7.65 7.32
C ARG A 156 -15.60 -8.17 7.35
N ALA A 157 -16.10 -8.49 8.55
CA ALA A 157 -17.47 -9.00 8.71
C ALA A 157 -18.52 -7.96 8.26
N ALA A 158 -18.28 -6.68 8.57
CA ALA A 158 -19.16 -5.58 8.16
C ALA A 158 -19.15 -5.37 6.64
N LEU A 159 -17.96 -5.38 6.01
CA LEU A 159 -17.81 -5.28 4.55
C LEU A 159 -18.51 -6.43 3.81
N LEU A 160 -18.37 -7.66 4.31
CA LEU A 160 -19.06 -8.83 3.75
C LEU A 160 -20.59 -8.78 3.94
N SER A 161 -21.09 -7.93 4.84
CA SER A 161 -22.52 -7.73 5.07
C SER A 161 -23.12 -6.64 4.15
N LEU A 162 -22.28 -5.88 3.44
CA LEU A 162 -22.73 -4.90 2.45
C LEU A 162 -23.23 -5.62 1.19
N PRO A 163 -24.16 -5.02 0.43
CA PRO A 163 -24.60 -5.58 -0.83
C PRO A 163 -23.47 -5.42 -1.85
N THR A 164 -22.72 -6.49 -2.10
CA THR A 164 -21.69 -6.48 -3.13
C THR A 164 -22.33 -6.34 -4.51
N LEU A 165 -21.70 -5.59 -5.42
CA LEU A 165 -22.14 -5.44 -6.82
C LEU A 165 -22.27 -6.79 -7.57
N THR A 166 -21.64 -7.86 -7.06
CA THR A 166 -21.70 -9.22 -7.60
C THR A 166 -22.79 -10.09 -6.99
N SER A 167 -23.53 -9.60 -5.99
CA SER A 167 -24.65 -10.35 -5.44
C SER A 167 -25.73 -10.51 -6.53
N PRO A 168 -26.21 -11.74 -6.80
CA PRO A 168 -27.22 -11.96 -7.81
C PRO A 168 -28.45 -11.10 -7.49
N PRO A 169 -29.09 -10.49 -8.51
CA PRO A 169 -30.22 -9.62 -8.30
C PRO A 169 -31.29 -10.39 -7.50
N PRO A 170 -31.88 -9.78 -6.47
CA PRO A 170 -32.91 -10.45 -5.67
C PRO A 170 -34.05 -10.86 -6.60
N SER A 171 -34.49 -12.12 -6.46
CA SER A 171 -35.63 -12.67 -7.19
C SER A 171 -36.81 -11.68 -7.16
N ARG A 172 -37.38 -11.37 -8.33
CA ARG A 172 -38.45 -10.37 -8.56
C ARG A 172 -39.70 -10.55 -7.69
N ASN A 173 -39.82 -11.65 -6.95
CA ASN A 173 -41.00 -11.98 -6.17
C ASN A 173 -41.01 -11.40 -4.74
N SER A 174 -39.96 -10.70 -4.29
CA SER A 174 -39.99 -10.02 -2.98
C SER A 174 -40.22 -8.51 -3.14
N SER A 175 -41.48 -8.10 -3.14
CA SER A 175 -41.89 -6.70 -3.32
C SER A 175 -41.56 -5.77 -2.14
N VAL A 176 -41.02 -6.29 -1.03
CA VAL A 176 -40.61 -5.49 0.14
C VAL A 176 -39.31 -6.06 0.72
N PRO A 177 -38.22 -5.29 0.79
CA PRO A 177 -37.03 -5.72 1.53
C PRO A 177 -37.42 -5.88 3.01
N PRO A 178 -37.16 -7.03 3.65
CA PRO A 178 -37.57 -7.25 5.03
C PRO A 178 -36.98 -6.16 5.91
N ALA A 179 -37.74 -5.59 6.84
CA ALA A 179 -37.31 -4.48 7.72
C ALA A 179 -35.95 -4.74 8.40
N ASN A 180 -35.63 -6.02 8.66
CA ASN A 180 -34.34 -6.46 9.18
C ASN A 180 -33.16 -6.11 8.26
N LYS A 181 -33.34 -6.05 6.93
CA LYS A 181 -32.29 -5.73 5.97
C LYS A 181 -31.79 -4.30 6.10
N ILE A 182 -32.69 -3.33 6.32
CA ILE A 182 -32.32 -1.92 6.50
C ILE A 182 -31.51 -1.77 7.79
N ASN A 183 -31.96 -2.39 8.89
CA ASN A 183 -31.24 -2.37 10.17
C ASN A 183 -29.86 -3.02 10.05
N THR A 184 -29.74 -4.14 9.33
CA THR A 184 -28.46 -4.82 9.08
C THR A 184 -27.52 -3.94 8.27
N LEU A 185 -27.99 -3.27 7.21
CA LEU A 185 -27.17 -2.38 6.39
C LEU A 185 -26.72 -1.14 7.15
N ALA A 186 -27.62 -0.51 7.92
CA ALA A 186 -27.28 0.63 8.76
C ALA A 186 -26.21 0.26 9.80
N LYS A 187 -26.34 -0.94 10.42
CA LYS A 187 -25.35 -1.47 11.34
C LYS A 187 -24.02 -1.76 10.64
N ALA A 188 -24.04 -2.40 9.47
CA ALA A 188 -22.83 -2.69 8.69
C ALA A 188 -22.09 -1.41 8.29
N ASN A 189 -22.79 -0.41 7.75
CA ASN A 189 -22.21 0.90 7.41
C ASN A 189 -21.55 1.56 8.61
N ARG A 190 -22.23 1.56 9.77
CA ARG A 190 -21.66 2.10 11.01
C ARG A 190 -20.39 1.35 11.43
N GLU A 191 -20.42 0.02 11.38
CA GLU A 191 -19.26 -0.82 11.73
C GLU A 191 -18.09 -0.61 10.77
N VAL A 192 -18.34 -0.48 9.46
CA VAL A 192 -17.31 -0.14 8.47
C VAL A 192 -16.67 1.19 8.82
N HIS A 193 -17.48 2.24 9.03
CA HIS A 193 -16.97 3.56 9.36
C HIS A 193 -16.13 3.56 10.65
N VAL A 194 -16.64 2.98 11.73
CA VAL A 194 -15.95 2.94 13.03
C VAL A 194 -14.67 2.12 12.94
N CYS A 195 -14.72 0.89 12.45
CA CYS A 195 -13.55 0.02 12.43
C CYS A 195 -12.47 0.51 11.46
N ALA A 196 -12.86 0.99 10.27
CA ALA A 196 -11.90 1.55 9.33
C ALA A 196 -11.23 2.81 9.90
N THR A 197 -11.98 3.69 10.57
CA THR A 197 -11.41 4.88 11.22
C THR A 197 -10.42 4.53 12.33
N MET A 198 -10.76 3.56 13.19
CA MET A 198 -9.87 3.12 14.27
C MET A 198 -8.57 2.48 13.73
N LEU A 199 -8.67 1.65 12.69
CA LEU A 199 -7.50 1.06 12.03
C LEU A 199 -6.64 2.14 11.37
N LEU A 200 -7.27 3.09 10.67
CA LEU A 200 -6.57 4.21 10.03
C LEU A 200 -5.82 5.04 11.07
N GLN A 201 -6.43 5.38 12.21
CA GLN A 201 -5.77 6.11 13.29
C GLN A 201 -4.55 5.35 13.83
N ALA A 202 -4.68 4.04 14.04
CA ALA A 202 -3.58 3.19 14.51
C ALA A 202 -2.43 3.03 13.49
N MET A 203 -2.74 3.10 12.18
CA MET A 203 -1.72 3.11 11.13
C MET A 203 -1.07 4.49 11.00
N ARG A 204 -1.85 5.58 11.12
CA ARG A 204 -1.34 6.96 11.07
C ARG A 204 -0.38 7.28 12.21
N SER A 205 -0.55 6.66 13.37
CA SER A 205 0.39 6.83 14.48
C SER A 205 1.77 6.23 14.20
N ASP A 206 1.85 5.23 13.30
CA ASP A 206 3.09 4.56 12.95
C ASP A 206 3.01 3.92 11.55
N TRP A 207 3.28 4.74 10.54
CA TRP A 207 3.31 4.30 9.15
C TRP A 207 4.46 3.33 8.86
N GLU A 208 5.49 3.22 9.72
CA GLU A 208 6.59 2.27 9.52
C GLU A 208 6.13 0.83 9.65
N ARG A 209 5.01 0.61 10.34
CA ARG A 209 4.43 -0.73 10.52
C ARG A 209 3.62 -1.19 9.32
N VAL A 210 3.22 -0.30 8.42
CA VAL A 210 2.50 -0.67 7.21
C VAL A 210 3.51 -1.07 6.14
N ARG A 211 3.33 -2.26 5.55
CA ARG A 211 4.15 -2.70 4.41
C ARG A 211 3.99 -1.72 3.24
N TRP A 212 5.12 -1.20 2.75
CA TRP A 212 5.12 -0.11 1.77
C TRP A 212 4.30 -0.40 0.51
N TRP A 213 4.42 -1.61 -0.04
CA TRP A 213 3.65 -2.00 -1.24
C TRP A 213 2.14 -2.00 -1.01
N HIS A 214 1.66 -2.34 0.19
CA HIS A 214 0.22 -2.30 0.47
C HIS A 214 -0.31 -0.87 0.45
N LEU A 215 0.47 0.10 0.93
CA LEU A 215 0.11 1.50 0.84
C LEU A 215 0.05 1.96 -0.62
N VAL A 216 1.09 1.66 -1.41
CA VAL A 216 1.16 2.01 -2.84
C VAL A 216 -0.05 1.44 -3.60
N ALA A 217 -0.34 0.15 -3.43
CA ALA A 217 -1.44 -0.53 -4.12
C ALA A 217 -2.83 0.05 -3.74
N VAL A 218 -3.04 0.40 -2.47
CA VAL A 218 -4.29 1.03 -2.02
C VAL A 218 -4.44 2.43 -2.61
N VAL A 219 -3.38 3.24 -2.58
CA VAL A 219 -3.37 4.60 -3.14
C VAL A 219 -3.64 4.56 -4.64
N GLU A 220 -2.92 3.72 -5.39
CA GLU A 220 -3.13 3.57 -6.82
C GLU A 220 -4.57 3.21 -7.15
N ARG A 221 -5.15 2.26 -6.41
CA ARG A 221 -6.53 1.82 -6.62
C ARG A 221 -7.54 2.93 -6.32
N TRP A 222 -7.34 3.70 -5.25
CA TRP A 222 -8.20 4.83 -4.92
C TRP A 222 -8.09 5.98 -5.93
N VAL A 223 -6.88 6.28 -6.40
CA VAL A 223 -6.66 7.28 -7.45
C VAL A 223 -7.42 6.90 -8.72
N ARG A 224 -7.33 5.63 -9.16
CA ARG A 224 -8.10 5.12 -10.30
C ARG A 224 -9.61 5.13 -10.05
N ALA A 225 -10.06 4.71 -8.86
CA ALA A 225 -11.48 4.70 -8.52
C ALA A 225 -12.11 6.10 -8.55
N LEU A 226 -11.32 7.13 -8.24
CA LEU A 226 -11.72 8.54 -8.28
C LEU A 226 -11.52 9.20 -9.66
N GLY A 227 -10.97 8.48 -10.65
CA GLY A 227 -10.65 9.02 -11.98
C GLY A 227 -9.59 10.13 -11.95
N LEU A 228 -8.71 10.11 -10.94
CA LEU A 228 -7.64 11.10 -10.77
C LEU A 228 -6.43 10.80 -11.64
N ASP A 229 -6.30 9.57 -12.14
CA ASP A 229 -5.29 9.13 -13.10
C ASP A 229 -5.40 9.83 -14.46
N GLY A 230 -6.58 10.34 -14.82
CA GLY A 230 -6.76 11.20 -16.01
C GLY A 230 -6.02 12.54 -15.95
N LYS A 231 -5.49 12.92 -14.78
CA LYS A 231 -4.69 14.15 -14.60
C LYS A 231 -3.19 13.93 -14.73
N VAL A 232 -2.76 12.68 -14.93
CA VAL A 232 -1.36 12.30 -15.01
C VAL A 232 -0.77 12.79 -16.33
N ASP A 233 0.36 13.47 -16.26
CA ASP A 233 1.17 13.75 -17.44
C ASP A 233 1.97 12.50 -17.85
N TRP A 234 1.33 11.66 -18.67
CA TRP A 234 1.94 10.44 -19.18
C TRP A 234 3.15 10.66 -20.09
N SER A 235 3.34 11.88 -20.62
CA SER A 235 4.54 12.19 -21.39
C SER A 235 5.79 12.18 -20.49
N VAL A 236 5.64 12.67 -19.26
CA VAL A 236 6.71 12.66 -18.26
C VAL A 236 6.96 11.25 -17.74
N VAL A 237 5.90 10.49 -17.44
CA VAL A 237 6.00 9.10 -16.96
C VAL A 237 6.65 8.22 -18.03
N GLY A 238 6.21 8.33 -19.28
CA GLY A 238 6.75 7.59 -20.42
C GLY A 238 8.23 7.90 -20.68
N ALA A 239 8.61 9.17 -20.64
CA ALA A 239 10.00 9.59 -20.79
C ALA A 239 10.91 9.01 -19.68
N GLY A 240 10.43 8.97 -18.43
CA GLY A 240 11.17 8.37 -17.32
C GLY A 240 11.44 6.87 -17.50
N VAL A 241 10.53 6.15 -18.17
CA VAL A 241 10.71 4.72 -18.48
C VAL A 241 11.56 4.49 -19.73
N GLN A 242 11.42 5.34 -20.75
CA GLN A 242 12.20 5.26 -21.99
C GLN A 242 13.68 5.54 -21.76
N LEU A 243 14.02 6.50 -20.89
CA LEU A 243 15.39 6.72 -20.42
C LEU A 243 16.01 5.49 -19.74
N GLY A 244 15.19 4.54 -19.26
CA GLY A 244 15.68 3.25 -18.75
C GLY A 244 15.73 2.12 -19.79
N ARG A 245 15.27 2.35 -21.03
CA ARG A 245 15.19 1.34 -22.10
C ARG A 245 16.16 1.54 -23.26
N GLU A 246 16.60 2.78 -23.52
CA GLU A 246 17.42 3.08 -24.70
C GLU A 246 18.92 2.75 -24.54
N ASP A 247 19.32 2.18 -23.39
CA ASP A 247 20.69 1.81 -23.04
C ASP A 247 20.79 0.35 -22.52
#